data_AF-B1ZJ48-F1
#
_entry.id   AF-B1ZJ48-F1
#
_cell.length_a   1.000
_cell.length_b   1.000
_cell.length_c   1.000
_cell.angle_alpha   90.00
_cell.angle_beta   90.00
_cell.angle_gamma   90.00
#
_symmetry.space_group_name_H-M   'P 1'
#
loop_
_entity.id
_entity.type
_entity.pdbx_description
1 polymer ?
#
loop_
_entity_poly.entity_id
_entity_poly.type
_entity_poly.pdbx_seq_one_letter_code
_entity_poly.pdbx_strand_id
1 'polypeptide(L)'
;MTDTSPYGTYAPTGLVARIAERTQKLPEQSWRARRMAMFLRRLAISMLRGRPLDVERYGARMRLHPYNNNCEKKVLFTPQFFDPQERALLKQRLPEDAVFLDIGANIGAYALFVAAFTGPRARILAVEPQPDVFDRLTFNIGQNPFGTVKAIACAVADKSGELTLFIDPRNRGESSVKIVGTHKNATLRVPAVTLVELCRSERIERIDAIKLDVEGAEDLILEPFLRDAPASLLPSLLVIENGADQWQIDLPSLLNKYGYRQIARTRLNLMFERQ
;
A
#
# COMPACT_ATOMS: atom_id res chain seq x y z
N MET A 1 21.62 -3.40 -1.14
CA MET A 1 22.30 -2.43 -2.03
C MET A 1 21.23 -1.53 -2.60
N THR A 2 21.16 -0.30 -2.08
CA THR A 2 20.29 0.76 -2.58
C THR A 2 20.81 1.20 -3.95
N ASP A 3 20.01 0.97 -4.98
CA ASP A 3 20.31 1.38 -6.35
C ASP A 3 20.10 2.90 -6.47
N THR A 4 21.21 3.65 -6.53
CA THR A 4 21.20 5.13 -6.58
C THR A 4 21.11 5.69 -8.00
N SER A 5 20.88 4.84 -9.01
CA SER A 5 20.82 5.29 -10.40
C SER A 5 19.64 6.27 -10.61
N PRO A 6 19.79 7.33 -11.42
CA PRO A 6 18.70 8.27 -11.66
C PRO A 6 17.50 7.59 -12.33
N TYR A 7 16.29 8.09 -12.10
CA TYR A 7 15.10 7.59 -12.80
C TYR A 7 15.24 7.75 -14.31
N GLY A 8 14.80 6.75 -15.06
CA GLY A 8 15.00 6.63 -16.50
C GLY A 8 16.15 5.70 -16.88
N THR A 9 17.08 5.41 -15.95
CA THR A 9 18.17 4.42 -16.17
C THR A 9 17.63 3.04 -16.56
N TYR A 10 16.46 2.68 -16.03
CA TYR A 10 15.82 1.39 -16.28
C TYR A 10 14.53 1.51 -17.08
N ALA A 11 14.49 2.44 -18.04
CA ALA A 11 13.38 2.53 -18.96
C ALA A 11 13.13 1.17 -19.66
N PRO A 12 11.87 0.70 -19.77
CA PRO A 12 11.56 -0.56 -20.43
C PRO A 12 11.98 -0.51 -21.90
N THR A 13 12.77 -1.48 -22.34
CA THR A 13 13.19 -1.60 -23.75
C THR A 13 12.92 -2.99 -24.31
N GLY A 14 12.91 -3.08 -25.65
CA GLY A 14 12.84 -4.35 -26.37
C GLY A 14 11.62 -5.20 -26.05
N LEU A 15 11.84 -6.51 -25.88
CA LEU A 15 10.77 -7.48 -25.65
C LEU A 15 10.07 -7.28 -24.30
N VAL A 16 10.79 -6.83 -23.26
CA VAL A 16 10.21 -6.62 -21.93
C VAL A 16 9.18 -5.49 -21.97
N ALA A 17 9.47 -4.38 -22.68
CA ALA A 17 8.52 -3.30 -22.90
C ALA A 17 7.25 -3.79 -23.60
N ARG A 18 7.40 -4.52 -24.71
CA ARG A 18 6.27 -5.09 -25.46
C ARG A 18 5.43 -6.05 -24.62
N ILE A 19 6.06 -6.87 -23.79
CA ILE A 19 5.35 -7.77 -22.87
C ILE A 19 4.57 -6.94 -21.85
N ALA A 20 5.19 -5.97 -21.21
CA ALA A 20 4.52 -5.12 -20.21
C ALA A 20 3.32 -4.39 -20.81
N GLU A 21 3.45 -3.79 -22.00
CA GLU A 21 2.33 -3.15 -22.70
C GLU A 21 1.21 -4.13 -23.04
N ARG A 22 1.56 -5.34 -23.51
CA ARG A 22 0.58 -6.37 -23.85
C ARG A 22 -0.19 -6.83 -22.63
N THR A 23 0.48 -7.07 -21.50
CA THR A 23 -0.19 -7.54 -20.28
C THR A 23 -1.16 -6.51 -19.71
N GLN A 24 -0.87 -5.21 -19.90
CA GLN A 24 -1.75 -4.10 -19.49
C GLN A 24 -3.04 -4.02 -20.31
N LYS A 25 -3.02 -4.46 -21.57
CA LYS A 25 -4.21 -4.43 -22.46
C LYS A 25 -5.09 -5.68 -22.35
N LEU A 26 -4.69 -6.67 -21.58
CA LEU A 26 -5.45 -7.92 -21.44
C LEU A 26 -6.71 -7.70 -20.57
N PRO A 27 -7.87 -8.21 -21.01
CA PRO A 27 -9.14 -8.01 -20.30
C PRO A 27 -9.15 -8.78 -18.98
N GLU A 28 -9.67 -8.13 -17.93
CA GLU A 28 -9.71 -8.68 -16.57
C GLU A 28 -10.68 -9.85 -16.42
N GLN A 29 -11.84 -9.77 -17.08
CA GLN A 29 -12.90 -10.76 -16.90
C GLN A 29 -12.59 -12.12 -17.59
N SER A 30 -11.54 -12.18 -18.41
CA SER A 30 -11.18 -13.40 -19.13
C SER A 30 -10.13 -14.23 -18.37
N TRP A 31 -10.52 -15.43 -17.93
CA TRP A 31 -9.59 -16.37 -17.29
C TRP A 31 -8.39 -16.73 -18.18
N ARG A 32 -8.60 -16.89 -19.49
CA ARG A 32 -7.53 -17.16 -20.45
C ARG A 32 -6.56 -15.98 -20.52
N ALA A 33 -7.08 -14.75 -20.53
CA ALA A 33 -6.26 -13.54 -20.52
C ALA A 33 -5.44 -13.41 -19.23
N ARG A 34 -6.02 -13.73 -18.06
CA ARG A 34 -5.30 -13.75 -16.79
C ARG A 34 -4.16 -14.78 -16.77
N ARG A 35 -4.39 -15.99 -17.29
CA ARG A 35 -3.33 -17.01 -17.43
C ARG A 35 -2.23 -16.56 -18.38
N MET A 36 -2.59 -15.96 -19.50
CA MET A 36 -1.63 -15.39 -20.45
C MET A 36 -0.80 -14.28 -19.80
N ALA A 37 -1.45 -13.37 -19.05
CA ALA A 37 -0.77 -12.30 -18.34
C ALA A 37 0.26 -12.84 -17.33
N MET A 38 -0.11 -13.87 -16.55
CA MET A 38 0.82 -14.52 -15.61
C MET A 38 2.00 -15.18 -16.30
N PHE A 39 1.77 -15.85 -17.44
CA PHE A 39 2.84 -16.47 -18.24
C PHE A 39 3.80 -15.42 -18.80
N LEU A 40 3.27 -14.39 -19.47
CA LEU A 40 4.05 -13.29 -20.05
C LEU A 40 4.83 -12.53 -18.96
N ARG A 41 4.20 -12.23 -17.83
CA ARG A 41 4.85 -11.65 -16.66
C ARG A 41 6.04 -12.47 -16.20
N ARG A 42 5.89 -13.80 -16.07
CA ARG A 42 6.98 -14.69 -15.64
C ARG A 42 8.14 -14.67 -16.64
N LEU A 43 7.84 -14.65 -17.92
CA LEU A 43 8.85 -14.52 -18.97
C LEU A 43 9.61 -13.19 -18.87
N ALA A 44 8.91 -12.07 -18.78
CA ALA A 44 9.54 -10.74 -18.65
C ALA A 44 10.39 -10.61 -17.39
N ILE A 45 9.91 -11.12 -16.24
CA ILE A 45 10.68 -11.15 -15.00
C ILE A 45 11.94 -12.02 -15.16
N SER A 46 11.88 -13.16 -15.85
CA SER A 46 13.10 -13.94 -16.11
C SER A 46 14.13 -13.14 -16.94
N MET A 47 13.67 -12.39 -17.93
CA MET A 47 14.53 -11.59 -18.82
C MET A 47 15.20 -10.40 -18.14
N LEU A 48 14.57 -9.82 -17.11
CA LEU A 48 15.08 -8.64 -16.41
C LEU A 48 16.36 -8.93 -15.58
N ARG A 49 16.71 -10.21 -15.34
CA ARG A 49 17.89 -10.67 -14.55
C ARG A 49 18.20 -9.88 -13.27
N GLY A 50 17.19 -9.59 -12.46
CA GLY A 50 17.29 -8.87 -11.18
C GLY A 50 17.11 -7.35 -11.28
N ARG A 51 17.07 -6.78 -12.50
CA ARG A 51 16.98 -5.33 -12.72
C ARG A 51 15.56 -4.80 -12.48
N PRO A 52 15.42 -3.58 -11.92
CA PRO A 52 14.14 -2.92 -11.85
C PRO A 52 13.69 -2.38 -13.21
N LEU A 53 12.50 -1.80 -13.24
CA LEU A 53 11.98 -1.02 -14.36
C LEU A 53 11.43 0.33 -13.90
N ASP A 54 11.78 1.38 -14.63
CA ASP A 54 11.26 2.74 -14.43
C ASP A 54 10.01 2.94 -15.29
N VAL A 55 8.84 3.10 -14.66
CA VAL A 55 7.57 3.21 -15.38
C VAL A 55 6.72 4.34 -14.81
N GLU A 56 5.80 4.86 -15.62
CA GLU A 56 4.72 5.73 -15.15
C GLU A 56 3.46 4.89 -14.95
N ARG A 57 2.92 4.90 -13.72
CA ARG A 57 1.72 4.16 -13.34
C ARG A 57 0.88 5.01 -12.41
N TYR A 58 -0.44 4.94 -12.60
CA TYR A 58 -1.40 5.66 -11.76
C TYR A 58 -1.14 7.19 -11.69
N GLY A 59 -0.58 7.77 -12.75
CA GLY A 59 -0.23 9.19 -12.81
C GLY A 59 1.10 9.55 -12.12
N ALA A 60 1.89 8.57 -11.69
CA ALA A 60 3.14 8.78 -10.99
C ALA A 60 4.30 7.95 -11.57
N ARG A 61 5.51 8.49 -11.47
CA ARG A 61 6.77 7.83 -11.83
C ARG A 61 7.21 6.91 -10.70
N MET A 62 7.50 5.65 -11.03
CA MET A 62 7.93 4.63 -10.06
C MET A 62 9.02 3.74 -10.64
N ARG A 63 10.00 3.39 -9.82
CA ARG A 63 10.94 2.28 -10.06
C ARG A 63 10.42 1.03 -9.37
N LEU A 64 10.18 -0.02 -10.14
CA LEU A 64 9.57 -1.27 -9.68
C LEU A 64 10.56 -2.43 -9.82
N HIS A 65 10.72 -3.20 -8.75
CA HIS A 65 11.57 -4.37 -8.57
C HIS A 65 10.71 -5.65 -8.54
N PRO A 66 10.42 -6.26 -9.70
CA PRO A 66 9.41 -7.32 -9.79
C PRO A 66 9.90 -8.71 -9.36
N TYR A 67 11.03 -8.83 -8.66
CA TYR A 67 11.56 -10.14 -8.23
C TYR A 67 11.00 -10.57 -6.88
N ASN A 68 11.06 -9.64 -5.92
CA ASN A 68 10.87 -9.96 -4.51
C ASN A 68 9.71 -9.18 -3.89
N ASN A 69 8.80 -8.63 -4.70
CA ASN A 69 7.63 -7.90 -4.21
C ASN A 69 6.42 -8.15 -5.13
N ASN A 70 5.37 -8.74 -4.58
CA ASN A 70 4.13 -9.05 -5.28
C ASN A 70 3.36 -7.79 -5.70
N CYS A 71 3.35 -6.74 -4.88
CA CYS A 71 2.75 -5.46 -5.21
C CYS A 71 3.41 -4.87 -6.46
N GLU A 72 4.75 -4.78 -6.47
CA GLU A 72 5.52 -4.26 -7.61
C GLU A 72 5.27 -5.08 -8.90
N LYS A 73 5.18 -6.41 -8.80
CA LYS A 73 4.81 -7.29 -9.95
C LYS A 73 3.44 -6.95 -10.52
N LYS A 74 2.44 -6.71 -9.66
CA LYS A 74 1.07 -6.40 -10.07
C LYS A 74 1.01 -5.01 -10.71
N VAL A 75 1.60 -3.99 -10.08
CA VAL A 75 1.63 -2.62 -10.61
C VAL A 75 2.36 -2.53 -11.95
N LEU A 76 3.45 -3.28 -12.12
CA LEU A 76 4.24 -3.23 -13.35
C LEU A 76 3.51 -3.87 -14.55
N PHE A 77 2.97 -5.07 -14.37
CA PHE A 77 2.48 -5.91 -15.48
C PHE A 77 0.96 -5.97 -15.60
N THR A 78 0.24 -5.86 -14.50
CA THR A 78 -1.23 -5.97 -14.47
C THR A 78 -1.85 -4.87 -13.60
N PRO A 79 -1.53 -3.58 -13.83
CA PRO A 79 -2.02 -2.47 -13.01
C PRO A 79 -3.54 -2.35 -13.01
N GLN A 80 -4.19 -2.84 -14.07
CA GLN A 80 -5.64 -2.86 -14.21
C GLN A 80 -6.33 -3.90 -13.31
N PHE A 81 -5.59 -4.91 -12.82
CA PHE A 81 -6.12 -5.94 -11.88
C PHE A 81 -5.77 -5.65 -10.43
N PHE A 82 -4.85 -4.71 -10.19
CA PHE A 82 -4.53 -4.26 -8.85
C PHE A 82 -5.64 -3.30 -8.43
N ASP A 83 -6.40 -3.64 -7.40
CA ASP A 83 -7.35 -2.81 -6.64
C ASP A 83 -8.08 -1.69 -7.42
N PRO A 84 -8.77 -1.99 -8.54
CA PRO A 84 -9.41 -0.96 -9.36
C PRO A 84 -10.61 -0.32 -8.66
N GLN A 85 -11.33 -1.06 -7.81
CA GLN A 85 -12.52 -0.56 -7.12
C GLN A 85 -12.13 0.40 -5.99
N GLU A 86 -11.14 0.03 -5.20
CA GLU A 86 -10.57 0.82 -4.10
C GLU A 86 -10.04 2.15 -4.63
N ARG A 87 -9.27 2.14 -5.73
CA ARG A 87 -8.78 3.36 -6.38
C ARG A 87 -9.89 4.23 -6.94
N ALA A 88 -10.89 3.64 -7.59
CA ALA A 88 -12.03 4.39 -8.12
C ALA A 88 -12.79 5.08 -6.99
N LEU A 89 -13.00 4.38 -5.87
CA LEU A 89 -13.66 4.91 -4.68
C LEU A 89 -12.87 6.06 -4.06
N LEU A 90 -11.56 5.90 -3.84
CA LEU A 90 -10.69 6.97 -3.33
C LEU A 90 -10.76 8.21 -4.22
N LYS A 91 -10.65 8.03 -5.54
CA LYS A 91 -10.72 9.15 -6.50
C LYS A 91 -12.09 9.85 -6.50
N GLN A 92 -13.17 9.12 -6.25
CA GLN A 92 -14.52 9.68 -6.22
C GLN A 92 -14.83 10.41 -4.91
N ARG A 93 -14.18 10.06 -3.80
CA ARG A 93 -14.51 10.56 -2.45
C ARG A 93 -13.53 11.58 -1.91
N LEU A 94 -12.26 11.49 -2.28
CA LEU A 94 -11.24 12.38 -1.72
C LEU A 94 -11.29 13.77 -2.38
N PRO A 95 -11.37 14.84 -1.58
CA PRO A 95 -11.23 16.20 -2.09
C PRO A 95 -9.78 16.50 -2.51
N GLU A 96 -9.55 17.64 -3.17
CA GLU A 96 -8.20 18.03 -3.60
C GLU A 96 -7.26 18.35 -2.42
N ASP A 97 -7.79 18.79 -1.27
CA ASP A 97 -7.06 19.05 -0.03
C ASP A 97 -7.17 17.89 0.98
N ALA A 98 -7.36 16.66 0.47
CA ALA A 98 -7.53 15.47 1.29
C ALA A 98 -6.33 15.20 2.21
N VAL A 99 -6.63 14.79 3.44
CA VAL A 99 -5.68 14.16 4.36
C VAL A 99 -5.81 12.64 4.26
N PHE A 100 -4.81 12.00 3.68
CA PHE A 100 -4.81 10.56 3.42
C PHE A 100 -3.66 9.86 4.14
N LEU A 101 -3.96 8.79 4.87
CA LEU A 101 -2.96 7.93 5.50
C LEU A 101 -2.92 6.59 4.76
N ASP A 102 -1.75 6.25 4.24
CA ASP A 102 -1.44 4.97 3.60
C ASP A 102 -0.57 4.15 4.57
N ILE A 103 -1.20 3.27 5.35
CA ILE A 103 -0.55 2.47 6.39
C ILE A 103 -0.24 1.09 5.83
N GLY A 104 1.04 0.73 5.77
CA GLY A 104 1.52 -0.38 4.95
C GLY A 104 1.73 0.06 3.49
N ALA A 105 2.25 1.27 3.29
CA ALA A 105 2.32 1.92 1.98
C ALA A 105 3.16 1.14 0.95
N ASN A 106 4.03 0.22 1.39
CA ASN A 106 4.90 -0.56 0.52
C ASN A 106 5.72 0.40 -0.36
N ILE A 107 5.66 0.28 -1.69
CA ILE A 107 6.35 1.18 -2.63
C ILE A 107 5.61 2.51 -2.94
N GLY A 108 4.49 2.77 -2.26
CA GLY A 108 3.71 4.00 -2.40
C GLY A 108 2.64 3.95 -3.49
N ALA A 109 2.11 2.76 -3.83
CA ALA A 109 1.17 2.61 -4.94
C ALA A 109 -0.13 3.41 -4.72
N TYR A 110 -0.66 3.40 -3.49
CA TYR A 110 -1.83 4.18 -3.10
C TYR A 110 -1.49 5.64 -2.85
N ALA A 111 -0.47 5.92 -2.02
CA ALA A 111 -0.02 7.28 -1.74
C ALA A 111 0.27 8.11 -3.00
N LEU A 112 1.00 7.55 -3.97
CA LEU A 112 1.33 8.24 -5.22
C LEU A 112 0.15 8.33 -6.18
N PHE A 113 -0.74 7.33 -6.21
CA PHE A 113 -1.99 7.43 -6.95
C PHE A 113 -2.86 8.59 -6.44
N VAL A 114 -3.02 8.70 -5.11
CA VAL A 114 -3.77 9.80 -4.49
C VAL A 114 -3.11 11.13 -4.81
N ALA A 115 -1.81 11.27 -4.58
CA ALA A 115 -1.05 12.48 -4.88
C ALA A 115 -1.18 12.93 -6.35
N ALA A 116 -1.21 11.97 -7.29
CA ALA A 116 -1.31 12.27 -8.71
C ALA A 116 -2.64 12.91 -9.11
N PHE A 117 -3.75 12.60 -8.43
CA PHE A 117 -5.06 13.19 -8.76
C PHE A 117 -5.46 14.35 -7.85
N THR A 118 -4.97 14.42 -6.61
CA THR A 118 -5.26 15.53 -5.69
C THR A 118 -4.29 16.71 -5.85
N GLY A 119 -3.08 16.45 -6.32
CA GLY A 119 -2.07 17.48 -6.55
C GLY A 119 -1.46 18.03 -5.25
N PRO A 120 -0.99 19.30 -5.24
CA PRO A 120 -0.15 19.87 -4.19
C PRO A 120 -0.90 20.29 -2.91
N ARG A 121 -2.24 20.22 -2.89
CA ARG A 121 -3.05 20.65 -1.73
C ARG A 121 -3.33 19.53 -0.74
N ALA A 122 -3.18 18.28 -1.15
CA ALA A 122 -3.38 17.14 -0.26
C ALA A 122 -2.26 17.03 0.77
N ARG A 123 -2.55 16.29 1.84
CA ARG A 123 -1.57 15.90 2.84
C ARG A 123 -1.57 14.39 2.97
N ILE A 124 -0.49 13.75 2.52
CA ILE A 124 -0.42 12.30 2.41
C ILE A 124 0.70 11.78 3.30
N LEU A 125 0.38 10.88 4.22
CA LEU A 125 1.35 10.15 5.03
C LEU A 125 1.44 8.71 4.53
N ALA A 126 2.61 8.29 4.05
CA ALA A 126 2.89 6.94 3.61
C ALA A 126 3.78 6.23 4.64
N VAL A 127 3.23 5.26 5.36
CA VAL A 127 3.92 4.58 6.46
C VAL A 127 4.36 3.19 6.00
N GLU A 128 5.66 2.96 6.02
CA GLU A 128 6.26 1.67 5.64
C GLU A 128 7.39 1.33 6.63
N PRO A 129 7.24 0.27 7.43
CA PRO A 129 8.22 -0.07 8.45
C PRO A 129 9.48 -0.75 7.92
N GLN A 130 9.43 -1.44 6.79
CA GLN A 130 10.55 -2.26 6.32
C GLN A 130 11.58 -1.40 5.55
N PRO A 131 12.84 -1.26 6.04
CA PRO A 131 13.83 -0.34 5.47
C PRO A 131 14.06 -0.51 3.97
N ASP A 132 14.23 -1.75 3.50
CA ASP A 132 14.45 -2.04 2.08
C ASP A 132 13.29 -1.61 1.16
N VAL A 133 12.06 -1.56 1.69
CA VAL A 133 10.85 -1.13 0.96
C VAL A 133 10.64 0.36 1.15
N PHE A 134 10.92 0.88 2.34
CA PHE A 134 10.94 2.30 2.65
C PHE A 134 11.91 3.08 1.75
N ASP A 135 13.09 2.52 1.45
CA ASP A 135 14.04 3.12 0.49
C ASP A 135 13.44 3.22 -0.92
N ARG A 136 12.60 2.26 -1.32
CA ARG A 136 11.90 2.29 -2.63
C ARG A 136 10.75 3.30 -2.61
N LEU A 137 10.00 3.35 -1.50
CA LEU A 137 8.94 4.33 -1.27
C LEU A 137 9.49 5.76 -1.39
N THR A 138 10.55 6.07 -0.64
CA THR A 138 11.20 7.39 -0.65
C THR A 138 11.77 7.73 -2.02
N PHE A 139 12.42 6.78 -2.70
CA PHE A 139 12.88 6.95 -4.07
C PHE A 139 11.70 7.32 -5.00
N ASN A 140 10.62 6.55 -4.97
CA ASN A 140 9.44 6.77 -5.82
C ASN A 140 8.78 8.11 -5.53
N ILE A 141 8.62 8.50 -4.26
CA ILE A 141 8.12 9.83 -3.87
C ILE A 141 8.99 10.93 -4.50
N GLY A 142 10.32 10.80 -4.41
CA GLY A 142 11.26 11.77 -4.96
C GLY A 142 11.24 11.91 -6.49
N GLN A 143 10.64 10.97 -7.22
CA GLN A 143 10.54 11.07 -8.69
C GLN A 143 9.35 11.90 -9.17
N ASN A 144 8.51 12.36 -8.24
CA ASN A 144 7.25 13.02 -8.56
C ASN A 144 7.21 14.46 -8.04
N PRO A 145 6.59 15.39 -8.79
CA PRO A 145 6.60 16.81 -8.45
C PRO A 145 5.53 17.21 -7.41
N PHE A 146 4.82 16.25 -6.80
CA PHE A 146 3.60 16.54 -6.03
C PHE A 146 3.86 17.34 -4.75
N GLY A 147 4.98 17.07 -4.05
CA GLY A 147 5.33 17.75 -2.81
C GLY A 147 4.42 17.45 -1.60
N THR A 148 3.46 16.54 -1.72
CA THR A 148 2.41 16.28 -0.72
C THR A 148 2.52 14.97 0.04
N VAL A 149 3.42 14.09 -0.40
CA VAL A 149 3.62 12.77 0.22
C VAL A 149 4.83 12.81 1.16
N LYS A 150 4.61 12.47 2.43
CA LYS A 150 5.67 12.25 3.42
C LYS A 150 5.76 10.75 3.74
N ALA A 151 6.95 10.18 3.57
CA ALA A 151 7.24 8.82 4.01
C ALA A 151 7.61 8.79 5.51
N ILE A 152 7.11 7.80 6.26
CA ILE A 152 7.43 7.60 7.67
C ILE A 152 7.87 6.14 7.89
N ALA A 153 9.09 5.97 8.42
CA ALA A 153 9.70 4.66 8.67
C ALA A 153 9.35 4.12 10.05
N CYS A 154 8.09 3.70 10.25
CA CYS A 154 7.63 3.03 11.46
C CYS A 154 6.51 2.03 11.14
N ALA A 155 6.21 1.16 12.09
CA ALA A 155 4.99 0.36 12.07
C ALA A 155 3.89 1.11 12.82
N VAL A 156 2.64 0.94 12.38
CA VAL A 156 1.47 1.30 13.19
C VAL A 156 1.02 0.04 13.93
N ALA A 157 0.83 0.16 15.25
CA ALA A 157 0.45 -0.95 16.12
C ALA A 157 -0.53 -0.50 17.22
N ASP A 158 -0.96 -1.44 18.06
CA ASP A 158 -1.80 -1.22 19.24
C ASP A 158 -1.08 -0.46 20.36
N LYS A 159 0.26 -0.47 20.36
CA LYS A 159 1.12 0.21 21.33
C LYS A 159 2.42 0.70 20.73
N SER A 160 3.02 1.68 21.38
CA SER A 160 4.30 2.24 20.97
C SER A 160 5.48 1.45 21.53
N GLY A 161 6.60 1.52 20.83
CA GLY A 161 7.84 0.83 21.20
C GLY A 161 8.48 0.19 19.98
N GLU A 162 8.78 -1.10 20.08
CA GLU A 162 9.47 -1.86 19.05
C GLU A 162 8.61 -3.05 18.62
N LEU A 163 8.42 -3.20 17.32
CA LEU A 163 7.71 -4.33 16.71
C LEU A 163 8.72 -5.23 15.99
N THR A 164 8.51 -6.55 16.07
CA THR A 164 9.29 -7.51 15.28
C THR A 164 8.49 -7.92 14.05
N LEU A 165 9.02 -7.61 12.86
CA LEU A 165 8.50 -8.06 11.58
C LEU A 165 9.14 -9.39 11.19
N PHE A 166 8.37 -10.25 10.52
CA PHE A 166 8.83 -11.50 9.94
C PHE A 166 8.85 -11.39 8.42
N ILE A 167 10.05 -11.39 7.83
CA ILE A 167 10.24 -11.12 6.39
C ILE A 167 10.29 -12.45 5.63
N ASP A 168 9.41 -12.66 4.63
CA ASP A 168 9.61 -13.72 3.64
C ASP A 168 10.67 -13.26 2.62
N PRO A 169 11.85 -13.94 2.52
CA PRO A 169 12.88 -13.55 1.55
C PRO A 169 12.42 -13.60 0.09
N ARG A 170 11.36 -14.36 -0.22
CA ARG A 170 10.75 -14.48 -1.56
C ARG A 170 9.69 -13.40 -1.82
N ASN A 171 9.17 -12.75 -0.78
CA ASN A 171 8.19 -11.67 -0.91
C ASN A 171 8.37 -10.61 0.20
N ARG A 172 9.31 -9.69 -0.03
CA ARG A 172 9.67 -8.60 0.87
C ARG A 172 8.58 -7.55 1.06
N GLY A 173 7.47 -7.62 0.34
CA GLY A 173 6.35 -6.67 0.44
C GLY A 173 5.13 -7.20 1.21
N GLU A 174 5.18 -8.44 1.69
CA GLU A 174 4.16 -9.08 2.55
C GLU A 174 4.88 -9.45 3.86
N SER A 175 5.02 -8.48 4.77
CA SER A 175 5.61 -8.71 6.10
C SER A 175 4.48 -8.85 7.10
N SER A 176 4.27 -10.06 7.63
CA SER A 176 3.19 -10.34 8.59
C SER A 176 3.64 -10.06 10.04
N VAL A 177 2.72 -9.50 10.84
CA VAL A 177 2.88 -9.32 12.29
C VAL A 177 2.48 -10.62 12.99
N LYS A 178 3.24 -11.71 12.80
CA LYS A 178 2.94 -12.97 13.50
C LYS A 178 3.51 -12.97 14.92
N ILE A 179 2.65 -12.90 15.92
CA ILE A 179 3.01 -13.25 17.30
C ILE A 179 3.13 -14.78 17.37
N VAL A 180 4.38 -15.25 17.53
CA VAL A 180 4.79 -16.63 17.87
C VAL A 180 4.43 -17.71 16.84
N GLY A 181 5.37 -18.00 15.95
CA GLY A 181 5.36 -19.21 15.12
C GLY A 181 6.75 -19.51 14.57
N THR A 182 7.21 -20.74 14.79
CA THR A 182 8.54 -21.28 14.42
C THR A 182 8.78 -21.25 12.90
N HIS A 183 9.16 -20.09 12.36
CA HIS A 183 9.66 -19.99 10.98
C HIS A 183 11.09 -19.43 10.98
N LYS A 184 11.98 -20.11 10.24
CA LYS A 184 13.38 -19.70 9.98
C LYS A 184 13.47 -18.46 9.05
N ASN A 185 12.58 -17.50 9.23
CA ASN A 185 12.54 -16.28 8.43
C ASN A 185 13.42 -15.21 9.09
N ALA A 186 13.92 -14.26 8.28
CA ALA A 186 14.66 -13.13 8.82
C ALA A 186 13.70 -12.26 9.66
N THR A 187 14.07 -11.97 10.90
CA THR A 187 13.35 -11.04 11.76
C THR A 187 13.96 -9.65 11.67
N LEU A 188 13.12 -8.63 11.76
CA LEU A 188 13.55 -7.24 11.75
C LEU A 188 12.80 -6.48 12.84
N ARG A 189 13.54 -5.76 13.69
CA ARG A 189 12.96 -4.87 14.68
C ARG A 189 12.81 -3.47 14.10
N VAL A 190 11.65 -2.87 14.29
CA VAL A 190 11.30 -1.56 13.77
C VAL A 190 10.60 -0.73 14.85
N PRO A 191 10.75 0.61 14.83
CA PRO A 191 9.94 1.49 15.67
C PRO A 191 8.46 1.30 15.37
N ALA A 192 7.65 1.29 16.41
CA ALA A 192 6.20 1.19 16.32
C ALA A 192 5.53 2.31 17.11
N VAL A 193 4.45 2.85 16.56
CA VAL A 193 3.62 3.91 17.17
C VAL A 193 2.15 3.56 17.03
N THR A 194 1.31 4.09 17.91
CA THR A 194 -0.14 4.05 17.70
C THR A 194 -0.57 5.03 16.62
N LEU A 195 -1.73 4.79 16.00
CA LEU A 195 -2.27 5.69 14.98
C LEU A 195 -2.58 7.09 15.55
N VAL A 196 -2.99 7.17 16.82
CA VAL A 196 -3.20 8.43 17.54
C VAL A 196 -1.88 9.20 17.71
N GLU A 197 -0.81 8.51 18.11
CA GLU A 197 0.51 9.14 18.27
C GLU A 197 1.11 9.58 16.93
N LEU A 198 0.93 8.79 15.88
CA LEU A 198 1.29 9.19 14.51
C LEU A 198 0.57 10.49 14.14
N CYS A 199 -0.75 10.55 14.30
CA CYS A 199 -1.53 11.76 14.00
C CYS A 199 -1.05 12.97 14.83
N ARG A 200 -0.76 12.77 16.13
CA ARG A 200 -0.27 13.83 17.01
C ARG A 200 1.11 14.36 16.60
N SER A 201 2.07 13.45 16.36
CA SER A 201 3.44 13.82 15.97
C SER A 201 3.48 14.56 14.64
N GLU A 202 2.60 14.17 13.71
CA GLU A 202 2.43 14.82 12.43
C GLU A 202 1.45 16.00 12.47
N ARG A 203 0.88 16.38 13.61
CA ARG A 203 -0.10 17.49 13.70
C ARG A 203 -1.23 17.34 12.67
N ILE A 204 -1.79 16.13 12.59
CA ILE A 204 -2.99 15.82 11.81
C ILE A 204 -4.20 16.18 12.66
N GLU A 205 -5.12 16.96 12.10
CA GLU A 205 -6.32 17.44 12.80
C GLU A 205 -7.61 16.82 12.25
N ARG A 206 -7.56 16.33 11.00
CA ARG A 206 -8.62 15.60 10.32
C ARG A 206 -8.05 14.50 9.45
N ILE A 207 -8.86 13.48 9.15
CA ILE A 207 -8.51 12.43 8.18
C ILE A 207 -9.68 12.24 7.21
N ASP A 208 -9.40 12.28 5.91
CA ASP A 208 -10.42 12.05 4.88
C ASP A 208 -10.50 10.56 4.53
N ALA A 209 -9.36 9.88 4.40
CA ALA A 209 -9.33 8.43 4.28
C ALA A 209 -8.08 7.77 4.88
N ILE A 210 -8.23 6.50 5.25
CA ILE A 210 -7.12 5.61 5.60
C ILE A 210 -7.17 4.37 4.72
N LYS A 211 -6.04 4.03 4.10
CA LYS A 211 -5.76 2.66 3.65
C LYS A 211 -4.96 1.97 4.75
N LEU A 212 -5.46 0.86 5.28
CA LEU A 212 -4.79 0.04 6.29
C LEU A 212 -4.54 -1.35 5.68
N ASP A 213 -3.27 -1.66 5.44
CA ASP A 213 -2.81 -2.90 4.82
C ASP A 213 -1.62 -3.45 5.62
N VAL A 214 -1.92 -4.12 6.74
CA VAL A 214 -0.90 -4.52 7.73
C VAL A 214 -0.93 -6.03 7.99
N GLU A 215 -1.56 -6.80 7.09
CA GLU A 215 -1.49 -8.26 7.02
C GLU A 215 -1.98 -8.92 8.31
N GLY A 216 -3.20 -8.55 8.74
CA GLY A 216 -3.95 -9.27 9.78
C GLY A 216 -3.96 -8.63 11.18
N ALA A 217 -3.40 -7.42 11.33
CA ALA A 217 -3.42 -6.66 12.59
C ALA A 217 -4.34 -5.42 12.52
N GLU A 218 -5.23 -5.34 11.53
CA GLU A 218 -6.10 -4.18 11.32
C GLU A 218 -7.00 -3.91 12.53
N ASP A 219 -7.51 -4.97 13.17
CA ASP A 219 -8.40 -4.89 14.32
C ASP A 219 -7.68 -4.40 15.59
N LEU A 220 -6.45 -4.87 15.81
CA LEU A 220 -5.57 -4.42 16.90
C LEU A 220 -5.20 -2.94 16.79
N ILE A 221 -5.12 -2.40 15.57
CA ILE A 221 -4.83 -0.99 15.32
C ILE A 221 -6.10 -0.14 15.42
N LEU A 222 -7.19 -0.58 14.79
CA LEU A 222 -8.41 0.22 14.68
C LEU A 222 -9.22 0.25 15.98
N GLU A 223 -9.27 -0.82 16.77
CA GLU A 223 -9.99 -0.80 18.06
C GLU A 223 -9.53 0.34 18.98
N PRO A 224 -8.24 0.45 19.33
CA PRO A 224 -7.79 1.51 20.22
C PRO A 224 -7.86 2.88 19.54
N PHE A 225 -7.65 2.96 18.22
CA PHE A 225 -7.81 4.21 17.49
C PHE A 225 -9.25 4.74 17.55
N LEU A 226 -10.26 3.90 17.30
CA LEU A 226 -11.67 4.29 17.37
C LEU A 226 -12.08 4.73 18.78
N ARG A 227 -11.54 4.07 19.81
CA ARG A 227 -11.82 4.36 21.22
C ARG A 227 -11.17 5.68 21.67
N ASP A 228 -9.91 5.91 21.29
CA ASP A 228 -9.07 6.95 21.90
C ASP A 228 -8.93 8.21 21.03
N ALA A 229 -9.21 8.13 19.72
CA ALA A 229 -9.07 9.27 18.81
C ALA A 229 -10.24 10.27 18.97
N PRO A 230 -9.96 11.59 18.88
CA PRO A 230 -11.02 12.58 18.75
C PRO A 230 -11.84 12.36 17.48
N ALA A 231 -13.13 12.72 17.53
CA ALA A 231 -14.07 12.50 16.43
C ALA A 231 -13.64 13.14 15.09
N SER A 232 -12.80 14.17 15.11
CA SER A 232 -12.25 14.82 13.92
C SER A 232 -11.23 13.95 13.18
N LEU A 233 -10.53 13.05 13.89
CA LEU A 233 -9.56 12.13 13.29
C LEU A 233 -10.18 10.84 12.77
N LEU A 234 -11.42 10.54 13.14
CA LEU A 234 -12.12 9.38 12.62
C LEU A 234 -12.43 9.58 11.13
N PRO A 235 -11.81 8.80 10.23
CA PRO A 235 -11.83 9.08 8.79
C PRO A 235 -13.22 8.92 8.18
N SER A 236 -13.51 9.68 7.12
CA SER A 236 -14.76 9.51 6.35
C SER A 236 -14.77 8.19 5.57
N LEU A 237 -13.60 7.74 5.08
CA LEU A 237 -13.45 6.52 4.31
C LEU A 237 -12.33 5.62 4.87
N LEU A 238 -12.63 4.34 5.02
CA LEU A 238 -11.65 3.31 5.39
C LEU A 238 -11.57 2.28 4.28
N VAL A 239 -10.35 1.97 3.83
CA VAL A 239 -10.05 0.81 3.00
C VAL A 239 -9.13 -0.08 3.83
N ILE A 240 -9.60 -1.26 4.22
CA ILE A 240 -8.84 -2.17 5.07
C ILE A 240 -8.63 -3.50 4.34
N GLU A 241 -7.48 -4.14 4.55
CA GLU A 241 -7.30 -5.51 4.07
C GLU A 241 -8.36 -6.43 4.71
N ASN A 242 -8.86 -7.40 3.96
CA ASN A 242 -9.80 -8.40 4.45
C ASN A 242 -9.04 -9.52 5.20
N GLY A 243 -8.64 -9.21 6.43
CA GLY A 243 -7.97 -10.12 7.36
C GLY A 243 -8.92 -10.88 8.29
N ALA A 244 -10.19 -11.10 7.91
CA ALA A 244 -11.24 -11.62 8.80
C ALA A 244 -10.89 -12.93 9.54
N ASP A 245 -10.07 -13.80 8.93
CA ASP A 245 -9.63 -15.06 9.55
C ASP A 245 -8.49 -14.87 10.58
N GLN A 246 -7.90 -13.67 10.66
CA GLN A 246 -6.76 -13.33 11.52
C GLN A 246 -7.15 -12.39 12.67
N TRP A 247 -8.25 -11.65 12.53
CA TRP A 247 -8.73 -10.72 13.56
C TRP A 247 -9.21 -11.43 14.82
N GLN A 248 -8.95 -10.82 15.96
CA GLN A 248 -9.38 -11.28 17.28
C GLN A 248 -10.80 -10.80 17.63
N ILE A 249 -11.29 -9.78 16.93
CA ILE A 249 -12.63 -9.22 17.10
C ILE A 249 -13.40 -9.16 15.79
N ASP A 250 -14.72 -9.02 15.88
CA ASP A 250 -15.57 -8.67 14.74
C ASP A 250 -15.42 -7.18 14.42
N LEU A 251 -14.35 -6.86 13.68
CA LEU A 251 -14.02 -5.51 13.27
C LEU A 251 -15.14 -4.83 12.45
N PRO A 252 -15.81 -5.49 11.48
CA PRO A 252 -16.98 -4.90 10.81
C PRO A 252 -18.11 -4.49 11.77
N SER A 253 -18.42 -5.32 12.76
CA SER A 253 -19.43 -4.98 13.77
C SER A 253 -18.98 -3.85 14.69
N LEU A 254 -17.69 -3.78 15.04
CA LEU A 254 -17.14 -2.65 15.77
C LEU A 254 -17.27 -1.35 14.97
N LEU A 255 -16.85 -1.35 13.71
CA LEU A 255 -16.94 -0.21 12.81
C LEU A 255 -18.38 0.30 12.69
N ASN A 256 -19.36 -0.60 12.58
CA ASN A 256 -20.78 -0.23 12.53
C ASN A 256 -21.23 0.55 13.79
N LYS A 257 -20.75 0.18 14.99
CA LYS A 257 -21.04 0.93 16.23
C LYS A 257 -20.49 2.36 16.22
N TYR A 258 -19.44 2.62 15.43
CA TYR A 258 -18.86 3.95 15.23
C TYR A 258 -19.43 4.68 14.00
N GLY A 259 -20.53 4.19 13.41
CA GLY A 259 -21.22 4.83 12.29
C GLY A 259 -20.63 4.51 10.91
N TYR A 260 -19.71 3.54 10.82
CA TYR A 260 -19.16 3.11 9.55
C TYR A 260 -20.04 2.04 8.90
N ARG A 261 -20.51 2.32 7.68
CA ARG A 261 -21.23 1.35 6.85
C ARG A 261 -20.28 0.75 5.83
N GLN A 262 -20.28 -0.58 5.70
CA GLN A 262 -19.55 -1.24 4.61
C GLN A 262 -20.24 -0.91 3.27
N ILE A 263 -19.55 -0.23 2.37
CA ILE A 263 -20.09 0.21 1.08
C ILE A 263 -19.64 -0.67 -0.09
N ALA A 264 -18.51 -1.36 0.06
CA ALA A 264 -18.01 -2.30 -0.94
C ALA A 264 -17.12 -3.37 -0.29
N ARG A 265 -16.95 -4.48 -1.00
CA ARG A 265 -16.08 -5.60 -0.61
C ARG A 265 -15.45 -6.20 -1.86
N THR A 266 -14.13 -6.30 -1.86
CA THR A 266 -13.39 -7.11 -2.83
C THR A 266 -12.88 -8.38 -2.16
N ARG A 267 -12.13 -9.20 -2.91
CA ARG A 267 -11.49 -10.38 -2.33
C ARG A 267 -10.44 -10.00 -1.29
N LEU A 268 -9.75 -8.88 -1.49
CA LEU A 268 -8.60 -8.46 -0.68
C LEU A 268 -8.91 -7.33 0.29
N ASN A 269 -9.94 -6.50 0.03
CA ASN A 269 -10.21 -5.35 0.88
C ASN A 269 -11.71 -5.23 1.23
N LEU A 270 -11.96 -4.65 2.41
CA LEU A 270 -13.25 -4.12 2.82
C LEU A 270 -13.20 -2.60 2.78
N MET A 271 -14.28 -1.97 2.33
CA MET A 271 -14.39 -0.51 2.23
C MET A 271 -15.58 -0.03 3.06
N PHE A 272 -15.31 0.91 3.97
CA PHE A 272 -16.31 1.49 4.87
C PHE A 272 -16.37 3.00 4.73
N GLU A 273 -17.58 3.55 4.83
CA GLU A 273 -17.84 4.99 4.80
C GLU A 273 -18.60 5.37 6.07
N ARG A 274 -18.14 6.43 6.75
CA ARG A 274 -18.76 6.96 7.96
C ARG A 274 -19.93 7.88 7.61
N GLN A 275 -21.08 7.66 8.25
CA GLN A 275 -22.29 8.47 8.09
C GLN A 275 -22.38 9.61 9.11
#